data_AF-A0A975IXL3-F1
#
_entry.id   AF-A0A975IXL3-F1
#
_cell.length_a   1.000
_cell.length_b   1.000
_cell.length_c   1.000
_cell.angle_alpha   90.00
_cell.angle_beta   90.00
_cell.angle_gamma   90.00
#
_symmetry.space_group_name_H-M   'P 1'
#
loop_
_entity.id
_entity.type
_entity.pdbx_description
1 polymer ?
#
loop_
_entity_poly.entity_id
_entity_poly.type
_entity_poly.pdbx_seq_one_letter_code
_entity_poly.pdbx_strand_id
1 'polypeptide(L)'
;MKPHLLQLLSGFALVSVSSAAEPSTAPDRHDFFYAGEAKTQDMYRVEKGALVWSWHNPGSRGEISDAVRLADGRILFAHQYGVTLIDGADKDNKVLWHHDAPQGCEIHTASMIGKQRVLFIQNGPEPKCVVMNIATNQVEREFPLEVGNVKGTHGQFRHAELTATGTLLVSHMDGGKVSEYDDHGRELWTAKFPGPWSASRLPNGNTLVTGSKLVREITSAGDTVWEITPADLPDQGIRSFQISTRLANGNTLVNNWVNSWSETVDPATAPAQVLEVTPDKKVVWTLKAWRDPLNLGPSTTLQLPDSTRAKYDKFGGFHD
;
A
#
# COMPACT_ATOMS: atom_id res chain seq x y z
N MET A 1 66.48 17.78 -46.99
CA MET A 1 65.39 16.86 -46.61
C MET A 1 65.35 16.74 -45.10
N LYS A 2 64.36 17.37 -44.45
CA LYS A 2 64.06 17.23 -43.01
C LYS A 2 62.63 16.67 -42.91
N PRO A 3 62.35 15.64 -42.11
CA PRO A 3 60.98 15.13 -41.99
C PRO A 3 60.19 16.03 -41.03
N HIS A 4 58.99 16.45 -41.48
CA HIS A 4 58.01 17.10 -40.62
C HIS A 4 57.30 16.02 -39.78
N LEU A 5 57.41 16.15 -38.46
CA LEU A 5 56.72 15.31 -37.49
C LEU A 5 55.28 15.83 -37.33
N LEU A 6 54.30 15.02 -37.73
CA LEU A 6 52.87 15.30 -37.55
C LEU A 6 52.50 14.93 -36.11
N GLN A 7 52.23 15.91 -35.24
CA GLN A 7 51.67 15.67 -33.91
C GLN A 7 50.16 15.38 -34.04
N LEU A 8 49.77 14.12 -33.86
CA LEU A 8 48.38 13.76 -33.59
C LEU A 8 48.06 14.13 -32.13
N LEU A 9 47.25 15.17 -31.95
CA LEU A 9 46.59 15.47 -30.68
C LEU A 9 45.42 14.49 -30.50
N SER A 10 45.64 13.42 -29.75
CA SER A 10 44.57 12.55 -29.24
C SER A 10 43.83 13.28 -28.11
N GLY A 11 42.73 13.94 -28.46
CA GLY A 11 41.80 14.50 -27.48
C GLY A 11 41.03 13.38 -26.77
N PHE A 12 41.40 13.07 -25.53
CA PHE A 12 40.55 12.30 -24.64
C PHE A 12 39.35 13.16 -24.25
N ALA A 13 38.18 12.86 -24.80
CA ALA A 13 36.93 13.38 -24.27
C ALA A 13 36.69 12.74 -22.90
N LEU A 14 36.87 13.53 -21.84
CA LEU A 14 36.37 13.19 -20.51
C LEU A 14 34.85 13.11 -20.60
N VAL A 15 34.32 11.90 -20.68
CA VAL A 15 32.91 11.65 -20.42
C VAL A 15 32.70 11.95 -18.94
N SER A 16 32.11 13.10 -18.64
CA SER A 16 31.64 13.42 -17.29
C SER A 16 30.57 12.40 -16.94
N VAL A 17 30.93 11.42 -16.11
CA VAL A 17 29.95 10.56 -15.46
C VAL A 17 29.16 11.49 -14.53
N SER A 18 27.95 11.86 -14.95
CA SER A 18 27.00 12.50 -14.04
C SER A 18 26.81 11.54 -12.87
N SER A 19 27.27 11.90 -11.68
CA SER A 19 26.85 11.22 -10.47
C SER A 19 25.32 11.23 -10.48
N ALA A 20 24.68 10.08 -10.31
CA ALA A 20 23.25 10.05 -10.07
C ALA A 20 22.99 10.97 -8.88
N ALA A 21 22.14 11.99 -9.06
CA ALA A 21 21.75 12.85 -7.96
C ALA A 21 21.20 11.97 -6.83
N GLU A 22 21.60 12.26 -5.59
CA GLU A 22 21.05 11.52 -4.45
C GLU A 22 19.52 11.62 -4.45
N PRO A 23 18.81 10.56 -4.03
CA PRO A 23 17.36 10.61 -3.95
C PRO A 23 16.93 11.79 -3.08
N SER A 24 15.99 12.60 -3.56
CA SER A 24 15.43 13.66 -2.71
C SER A 24 14.77 13.03 -1.49
N THR A 25 15.04 13.57 -0.32
CA THR A 25 14.35 13.19 0.93
C THR A 25 13.28 14.20 1.33
N ALA A 26 13.06 15.20 0.47
CA ALA A 26 12.24 16.35 0.80
C ALA A 26 10.75 15.95 0.87
N PRO A 27 10.07 16.17 2.01
CA PRO A 27 8.67 15.78 2.19
C PRO A 27 7.71 16.65 1.37
N ASP A 28 8.19 17.74 0.76
CA ASP A 28 7.42 18.64 -0.10
C ASP A 28 7.35 18.20 -1.57
N ARG A 29 8.02 17.10 -1.94
CA ARG A 29 7.92 16.54 -3.30
C ARG A 29 6.50 16.10 -3.62
N HIS A 30 5.80 15.54 -2.64
CA HIS A 30 4.46 14.98 -2.78
C HIS A 30 3.58 15.51 -1.67
N ASP A 31 2.34 15.89 -2.00
CA ASP A 31 1.25 15.91 -1.03
C ASP A 31 0.76 14.47 -0.83
N PHE A 32 0.39 14.06 0.37
CA PHE A 32 -0.05 12.68 0.62
C PHE A 32 -0.90 12.50 1.88
N PHE A 33 -1.72 11.45 1.85
CA PHE A 33 -2.35 10.83 3.03
C PHE A 33 -1.53 9.61 3.45
N TYR A 34 -1.42 9.38 4.76
CA TYR A 34 -0.49 8.40 5.34
C TYR A 34 -1.10 7.68 6.53
N ALA A 35 -0.86 6.38 6.62
CA ALA A 35 -1.11 5.59 7.82
C ALA A 35 -0.15 4.40 7.90
N GLY A 36 0.00 3.84 9.10
CA GLY A 36 0.82 2.66 9.31
C GLY A 36 0.40 1.81 10.48
N GLU A 37 0.75 0.53 10.39
CA GLU A 37 0.60 -0.41 11.48
C GLU A 37 1.53 0.01 12.63
N ALA A 38 0.90 0.42 13.74
CA ALA A 38 1.59 0.83 14.94
C ALA A 38 0.76 0.48 16.17
N LYS A 39 1.35 0.69 17.35
CA LYS A 39 0.66 0.52 18.64
C LYS A 39 -0.51 1.49 18.83
N THR A 40 -0.58 2.53 17.99
CA THR A 40 -1.62 3.55 17.96
C THR A 40 -2.19 3.63 16.54
N GLN A 41 -3.48 3.93 16.44
CA GLN A 41 -4.13 4.22 15.17
C GLN A 41 -3.94 5.70 14.84
N ASP A 42 -2.88 5.98 14.09
CA ASP A 42 -2.53 7.32 13.65
C ASP A 42 -2.62 7.44 12.12
N MET A 43 -3.17 8.56 11.66
CA MET A 43 -3.25 8.91 10.25
C MET A 43 -2.89 10.37 10.05
N TYR A 44 -2.30 10.70 8.91
CA TYR A 44 -1.77 12.04 8.65
C TYR A 44 -2.05 12.50 7.23
N ARG A 45 -2.15 13.81 7.05
CA ARG A 45 -2.05 14.45 5.75
C ARG A 45 -0.90 15.45 5.76
N VAL A 46 -0.06 15.34 4.74
CA VAL A 46 1.06 16.24 4.51
C VAL A 46 0.82 16.96 3.20
N GLU A 47 0.90 18.28 3.22
CA GLU A 47 0.81 19.12 2.02
C GLU A 47 1.96 20.12 2.03
N LYS A 48 2.68 20.22 0.91
CA LYS A 48 3.86 21.09 0.74
C LYS A 48 4.89 20.89 1.87
N GLY A 49 5.06 19.63 2.29
CA GLY A 49 5.99 19.23 3.35
C GLY A 49 5.53 19.54 4.78
N ALA A 50 4.33 20.10 4.99
CA ALA A 50 3.79 20.41 6.30
C ALA A 50 2.66 19.47 6.70
N LEU A 51 2.59 19.10 7.99
CA LEU A 51 1.44 18.39 8.55
C LEU A 51 0.23 19.32 8.56
N VAL A 52 -0.81 18.99 7.79
CA VAL A 52 -2.04 19.82 7.67
C VAL A 52 -3.25 19.22 8.36
N TRP A 53 -3.20 17.93 8.67
CA TRP A 53 -4.24 17.21 9.41
C TRP A 53 -3.63 15.96 10.04
N SER A 54 -4.08 15.62 11.25
CA SER A 54 -3.78 14.33 11.87
C SER A 54 -5.01 13.77 12.58
N TRP A 55 -5.01 12.46 12.70
CA TRP A 55 -5.88 11.71 13.58
C TRP A 55 -5.00 10.93 14.53
N HIS A 56 -5.29 11.03 15.83
CA HIS A 56 -4.64 10.26 16.87
C HIS A 56 -5.69 9.56 17.73
N ASN A 57 -5.66 8.23 17.73
CA ASN A 57 -6.53 7.44 18.60
C ASN A 57 -5.68 6.55 19.54
N PRO A 58 -5.11 7.11 20.61
CA PRO A 58 -4.21 6.38 21.51
C PRO A 58 -4.93 5.33 22.36
N GLY A 59 -6.25 5.44 22.52
CA GLY A 59 -7.08 4.44 23.21
C GLY A 59 -7.54 3.30 22.30
N SER A 60 -7.18 3.36 21.01
CA SER A 60 -7.53 2.32 20.04
C SER A 60 -6.89 0.98 20.35
N ARG A 61 -7.47 -0.07 19.75
CA ARG A 61 -6.91 -1.41 19.76
C ARG A 61 -6.64 -1.81 18.32
N GLY A 62 -5.50 -2.46 18.10
CA GLY A 62 -5.18 -3.04 16.80
C GLY A 62 -4.62 -2.02 15.80
N GLU A 63 -3.95 -2.56 14.79
CA GLU A 63 -3.18 -1.81 13.80
C GLU A 63 -4.02 -1.35 12.60
N ILE A 64 -3.67 -0.22 11.98
CA ILE A 64 -4.23 0.19 10.68
C ILE A 64 -3.45 -0.51 9.57
N SER A 65 -4.04 -1.56 8.98
CA SER A 65 -3.43 -2.29 7.86
C SER A 65 -3.84 -1.72 6.48
N ASP A 66 -4.93 -0.97 6.43
CA ASP A 66 -5.37 -0.27 5.23
C ASP A 66 -6.17 0.99 5.57
N ALA A 67 -5.90 2.07 4.84
CA ALA A 67 -6.62 3.33 4.97
C ALA A 67 -6.62 4.08 3.64
N VAL A 68 -7.74 4.71 3.34
CA VAL A 68 -7.95 5.49 2.13
C VAL A 68 -8.74 6.74 2.43
N ARG A 69 -8.25 7.88 1.94
CA ARG A 69 -9.02 9.11 1.84
C ARG A 69 -9.77 9.12 0.52
N LEU A 70 -11.09 9.22 0.59
CA LEU A 70 -11.99 9.25 -0.56
C LEU A 70 -12.02 10.64 -1.19
N ALA A 71 -12.46 10.70 -2.45
CA ALA A 71 -12.58 11.96 -3.19
C ALA A 71 -13.52 13.00 -2.53
N ASP A 72 -14.50 12.56 -1.75
CA ASP A 72 -15.43 13.45 -1.02
C ASP A 72 -14.93 13.85 0.38
N GLY A 73 -13.69 13.49 0.73
CA GLY A 73 -13.05 13.87 1.99
C GLY A 73 -13.31 12.93 3.15
N ARG A 74 -14.20 11.93 3.01
CA ARG A 74 -14.32 10.84 3.99
C ARG A 74 -13.06 9.98 4.01
N ILE A 75 -12.80 9.33 5.12
CA ILE A 75 -11.68 8.39 5.26
C ILE A 75 -12.24 7.04 5.72
N LEU A 76 -11.93 5.98 4.97
CA LEU A 76 -12.23 4.60 5.33
C LEU A 76 -10.92 3.94 5.75
N PHE A 77 -10.94 3.25 6.89
CA PHE A 77 -9.79 2.48 7.34
C PHE A 77 -10.23 1.17 7.97
N ALA A 78 -9.48 0.11 7.64
CA ALA A 78 -9.54 -1.16 8.32
C ALA A 78 -8.49 -1.15 9.43
N HIS A 79 -8.96 -1.40 10.63
CA HIS A 79 -8.09 -1.66 11.77
C HIS A 79 -8.30 -3.11 12.20
N GLN A 80 -7.27 -3.77 12.72
CA GLN A 80 -7.28 -5.21 13.04
C GLN A 80 -8.60 -5.74 13.63
N TYR A 81 -9.33 -4.95 14.42
CA TYR A 81 -10.58 -5.33 15.07
C TYR A 81 -11.85 -4.74 14.46
N GLY A 82 -11.81 -4.17 13.26
CA GLY A 82 -12.98 -3.60 12.61
C GLY A 82 -12.71 -2.74 11.38
N VAL A 83 -13.75 -2.05 10.95
CA VAL A 83 -13.69 -1.05 9.88
C VAL A 83 -14.34 0.21 10.38
N THR A 84 -13.80 1.37 10.01
CA THR A 84 -14.34 2.66 10.42
C THR A 84 -14.30 3.65 9.28
N LEU A 85 -15.42 4.35 9.09
CA LEU A 85 -15.61 5.42 8.13
C LEU A 85 -15.86 6.72 8.90
N ILE A 86 -15.08 7.75 8.60
CA ILE A 86 -15.11 9.04 9.30
C ILE A 86 -15.29 10.18 8.31
N ASP A 87 -15.74 11.32 8.81
CA ASP A 87 -15.67 12.59 8.10
C ASP A 87 -14.28 13.20 8.27
N GLY A 88 -13.45 13.14 7.23
CA GLY A 88 -12.09 13.67 7.25
C GLY A 88 -12.00 15.20 7.13
N ALA A 89 -13.13 15.91 7.02
CA ALA A 89 -13.20 17.37 7.12
C ALA A 89 -13.68 17.84 8.49
N ASP A 90 -14.24 16.94 9.31
CA ASP A 90 -14.73 17.25 10.65
C ASP A 90 -13.57 17.40 11.63
N LYS A 91 -13.58 18.46 12.44
CA LYS A 91 -12.50 18.75 13.40
C LYS A 91 -12.49 17.78 14.57
N ASP A 92 -13.65 17.22 14.90
CA ASP A 92 -13.84 16.24 15.95
C ASP A 92 -13.85 14.81 15.39
N ASN A 93 -13.49 14.66 14.10
CA ASN A 93 -13.23 13.37 13.48
C ASN A 93 -14.46 12.44 13.56
N LYS A 94 -15.65 13.01 13.37
CA LYS A 94 -16.94 12.32 13.48
C LYS A 94 -16.95 10.97 12.76
N VAL A 95 -17.20 9.92 13.52
CA VAL A 95 -17.48 8.57 12.99
C VAL A 95 -18.82 8.59 12.27
N LEU A 96 -18.81 8.22 10.99
CA LEU A 96 -20.00 8.12 10.14
C LEU A 96 -20.57 6.70 10.16
N TRP A 97 -19.70 5.70 10.22
CA TRP A 97 -20.07 4.28 10.29
C TRP A 97 -18.90 3.47 10.85
N HIS A 98 -19.20 2.37 11.53
CA HIS A 98 -18.20 1.39 11.95
C HIS A 98 -18.80 -0.02 11.96
N HIS A 99 -17.91 -1.02 11.89
CA HIS A 99 -18.23 -2.42 12.08
C HIS A 99 -17.11 -3.09 12.86
N ASP A 100 -17.45 -3.76 13.96
CA ASP A 100 -16.49 -4.51 14.75
C ASP A 100 -16.31 -5.91 14.17
N ALA A 101 -15.06 -6.34 14.05
CA ALA A 101 -14.75 -7.72 13.72
C ALA A 101 -15.32 -8.65 14.81
N PRO A 102 -15.98 -9.78 14.45
CA PRO A 102 -16.43 -10.75 15.43
C PRO A 102 -15.29 -11.25 16.32
N GLN A 103 -15.62 -11.76 17.51
CA GLN A 103 -14.61 -12.28 18.43
C GLN A 103 -13.74 -13.36 17.74
N GLY A 104 -12.42 -13.21 17.83
CA GLY A 104 -11.45 -14.12 17.22
C GLY A 104 -11.22 -13.89 15.71
N CYS A 105 -11.88 -12.89 15.13
CA CYS A 105 -11.70 -12.46 13.75
C CYS A 105 -10.88 -11.17 13.68
N GLU A 106 -10.31 -10.91 12.51
CA GLU A 106 -9.57 -9.67 12.22
C GLU A 106 -9.95 -9.12 10.85
N ILE A 107 -9.93 -7.80 10.68
CA ILE A 107 -10.17 -7.13 9.40
C ILE A 107 -8.97 -6.23 9.09
N HIS A 108 -8.30 -6.48 7.95
CA HIS A 108 -7.08 -5.76 7.57
C HIS A 108 -7.24 -4.92 6.31
N THR A 109 -8.38 -5.02 5.61
CA THR A 109 -8.64 -4.27 4.39
C THR A 109 -10.12 -3.97 4.25
N ALA A 110 -10.41 -2.80 3.70
CA ALA A 110 -11.75 -2.38 3.37
C ALA A 110 -11.72 -1.43 2.16
N SER A 111 -12.75 -1.49 1.34
CA SER A 111 -12.95 -0.61 0.19
C SER A 111 -14.40 -0.14 0.15
N MET A 112 -14.62 1.09 -0.31
CA MET A 112 -15.97 1.55 -0.61
C MET A 112 -16.44 0.95 -1.94
N ILE A 113 -17.71 0.52 -2.00
CA ILE A 113 -18.41 0.27 -3.26
C ILE A 113 -19.46 1.38 -3.41
N GLY A 114 -19.21 2.31 -4.32
CA GLY A 114 -20.00 3.54 -4.34
C GLY A 114 -19.98 4.28 -3.00
N LYS A 115 -20.99 5.10 -2.73
CA LYS A 115 -21.06 5.91 -1.50
C LYS A 115 -21.71 5.20 -0.33
N GLN A 116 -22.43 4.11 -0.58
CA GLN A 116 -23.37 3.49 0.38
C GLN A 116 -22.95 2.11 0.87
N ARG A 117 -21.85 1.55 0.36
CA ARG A 117 -21.42 0.19 0.73
C ARG A 117 -19.95 0.13 1.05
N VAL A 118 -19.62 -0.77 1.95
CA VAL A 118 -18.25 -1.14 2.29
C VAL A 118 -18.08 -2.62 1.99
N LEU A 119 -17.02 -2.96 1.28
CA LEU A 119 -16.48 -4.30 1.15
C LEU A 119 -15.31 -4.46 2.12
N PHE A 120 -15.22 -5.58 2.81
CA PHE A 120 -14.05 -5.95 3.60
C PHE A 120 -13.83 -7.46 3.60
N ILE A 121 -12.63 -7.87 4.02
CA ILE A 121 -12.30 -9.27 4.23
C ILE A 121 -12.19 -9.55 5.72
N GLN A 122 -12.97 -10.51 6.19
CA GLN A 122 -12.88 -11.03 7.55
C GLN A 122 -11.92 -12.22 7.56
N ASN A 123 -10.84 -12.08 8.32
CA ASN A 123 -9.99 -13.18 8.75
C ASN A 123 -10.63 -13.86 9.96
N GLY A 124 -10.43 -15.16 10.13
CA GLY A 124 -10.89 -15.89 11.31
C GLY A 124 -11.15 -17.37 11.02
N PRO A 125 -11.89 -18.06 11.91
CA PRO A 125 -12.30 -19.45 11.70
C PRO A 125 -13.20 -19.66 10.47
N GLU A 126 -13.95 -18.62 10.08
CA GLU A 126 -14.78 -18.57 8.87
C GLU A 126 -14.35 -17.37 8.02
N PRO A 127 -13.25 -17.49 7.25
CA PRO A 127 -12.76 -16.40 6.45
C PRO A 127 -13.69 -16.11 5.27
N LYS A 128 -14.00 -14.84 5.04
CA LYS A 128 -15.01 -14.43 4.05
C LYS A 128 -14.80 -13.01 3.54
N CYS A 129 -15.27 -12.76 2.32
CA CYS A 129 -15.54 -11.41 1.83
C CYS A 129 -16.95 -11.00 2.28
N VAL A 130 -17.12 -9.75 2.68
CA VAL A 130 -18.41 -9.20 3.12
C VAL A 130 -18.66 -7.86 2.43
N VAL A 131 -19.86 -7.66 1.92
CA VAL A 131 -20.38 -6.37 1.46
C VAL A 131 -21.50 -5.93 2.38
N MET A 132 -21.33 -4.78 3.04
CA MET A 132 -22.31 -4.18 3.93
C MET A 132 -22.85 -2.87 3.38
N ASN A 133 -24.15 -2.65 3.54
CA ASN A 133 -24.79 -1.37 3.33
C ASN A 133 -24.63 -0.51 4.58
N ILE A 134 -24.01 0.66 4.45
CA ILE A 134 -23.70 1.53 5.59
C ILE A 134 -24.93 2.27 6.12
N ALA A 135 -25.96 2.46 5.29
CA ALA A 135 -27.18 3.16 5.68
C ALA A 135 -28.13 2.26 6.48
N THR A 136 -28.25 0.98 6.09
CA THR A 136 -29.11 0.00 6.79
C THR A 136 -28.35 -0.84 7.82
N ASN A 137 -27.02 -0.80 7.78
CA ASN A 137 -26.13 -1.65 8.57
C ASN A 137 -26.38 -3.16 8.38
N GLN A 138 -26.70 -3.56 7.14
CA GLN A 138 -27.00 -4.95 6.78
C GLN A 138 -25.94 -5.51 5.83
N VAL A 139 -25.66 -6.81 5.97
CA VAL A 139 -24.89 -7.58 5.01
C VAL A 139 -25.76 -7.81 3.76
N GLU A 140 -25.28 -7.38 2.60
CA GLU A 140 -25.94 -7.59 1.31
C GLU A 140 -25.30 -8.73 0.49
N ARG A 141 -24.04 -9.04 0.77
CA ARG A 141 -23.32 -10.17 0.18
C ARG A 141 -22.26 -10.68 1.15
N GLU A 142 -22.12 -12.00 1.23
CA GLU A 142 -20.91 -12.62 1.73
C GLU A 142 -20.62 -13.92 0.97
N PHE A 143 -19.36 -14.29 0.91
CA PHE A 143 -18.92 -15.58 0.39
C PHE A 143 -17.61 -16.00 1.05
N PRO A 144 -17.39 -17.31 1.28
CA PRO A 144 -16.18 -17.80 1.92
C PRO A 144 -14.95 -17.56 1.05
N LEU A 145 -13.80 -17.36 1.70
CA LEU A 145 -12.50 -17.32 1.06
C LEU A 145 -11.61 -18.43 1.65
N GLU A 146 -10.89 -19.14 0.79
CA GLU A 146 -9.99 -20.21 1.23
C GLU A 146 -8.71 -19.64 1.85
N VAL A 147 -8.24 -20.31 2.91
CA VAL A 147 -7.01 -19.96 3.64
C VAL A 147 -6.08 -21.16 3.76
N GLY A 148 -4.79 -20.91 3.87
CA GLY A 148 -3.79 -21.96 4.07
C GLY A 148 -3.85 -22.57 5.48
N ASN A 149 -4.17 -21.76 6.50
CA ASN A 149 -4.19 -22.18 7.90
C ASN A 149 -5.41 -21.61 8.65
N VAL A 150 -6.49 -22.39 8.69
CA VAL A 150 -7.73 -22.04 9.43
C VAL A 150 -7.55 -21.87 10.94
N LYS A 151 -6.43 -22.34 11.53
CA LYS A 151 -6.16 -22.18 12.97
C LYS A 151 -5.51 -20.85 13.32
N GLY A 152 -4.91 -20.16 12.35
CA GLY A 152 -4.32 -18.83 12.54
C GLY A 152 -5.20 -17.78 11.90
N THR A 153 -5.62 -16.77 12.66
CA THR A 153 -6.39 -15.63 12.12
C THR A 153 -5.45 -14.63 11.46
N HIS A 154 -4.44 -14.20 12.20
CA HIS A 154 -3.59 -13.09 11.81
C HIS A 154 -2.80 -13.34 10.53
N GLY A 155 -2.58 -14.57 10.07
CA GLY A 155 -1.76 -14.84 8.88
C GLY A 155 -2.53 -14.92 7.56
N GLN A 156 -3.87 -14.88 7.58
CA GLN A 156 -4.69 -15.31 6.44
C GLN A 156 -4.60 -14.34 5.25
N PHE A 157 -5.18 -13.15 5.39
CA PHE A 157 -5.23 -12.09 4.38
C PHE A 157 -4.59 -10.82 4.91
N ARG A 158 -4.18 -9.93 4.00
CA ARG A 158 -3.80 -8.57 4.36
C ARG A 158 -4.59 -7.53 3.59
N HIS A 159 -4.43 -7.51 2.28
CA HIS A 159 -4.98 -6.47 1.44
C HIS A 159 -5.81 -7.05 0.30
N ALA A 160 -6.88 -6.34 -0.04
CA ALA A 160 -7.67 -6.60 -1.22
C ALA A 160 -8.02 -5.30 -1.92
N GLU A 161 -8.04 -5.34 -3.25
CA GLU A 161 -8.25 -4.17 -4.09
C GLU A 161 -9.34 -4.48 -5.12
N LEU A 162 -10.31 -3.58 -5.24
CA LEU A 162 -11.28 -3.63 -6.33
C LEU A 162 -10.59 -3.29 -7.65
N THR A 163 -10.92 -4.02 -8.70
CA THR A 163 -10.41 -3.74 -10.03
C THR A 163 -11.39 -2.87 -10.83
N ALA A 164 -10.89 -2.21 -11.88
CA ALA A 164 -11.74 -1.44 -12.79
C ALA A 164 -12.81 -2.31 -13.50
N THR A 165 -12.62 -3.62 -13.59
CA THR A 165 -13.60 -4.55 -14.17
C THR A 165 -14.71 -4.94 -13.19
N GLY A 166 -14.61 -4.56 -11.93
CA GLY A 166 -15.60 -4.87 -10.90
C GLY A 166 -15.39 -6.23 -10.25
N THR A 167 -14.14 -6.67 -10.15
CA THR A 167 -13.73 -7.89 -9.47
C THR A 167 -12.88 -7.52 -8.25
N LEU A 168 -12.57 -8.49 -7.39
CA LEU A 168 -11.77 -8.28 -6.18
C LEU A 168 -10.47 -9.06 -6.26
N LEU A 169 -9.34 -8.35 -6.22
CA LEU A 169 -8.02 -8.94 -6.13
C LEU A 169 -7.62 -9.08 -4.66
N VAL A 170 -7.29 -10.28 -4.21
CA VAL A 170 -7.08 -10.62 -2.79
C VAL A 170 -5.69 -11.20 -2.58
N SER A 171 -4.97 -10.67 -1.59
CA SER A 171 -3.66 -11.19 -1.15
C SER A 171 -3.84 -12.25 -0.05
N HIS A 172 -3.75 -13.53 -0.40
CA HIS A 172 -3.75 -14.65 0.54
C HIS A 172 -2.35 -14.83 1.10
N MET A 173 -2.07 -14.18 2.22
CA MET A 173 -0.75 -14.16 2.86
C MET A 173 -0.30 -15.58 3.26
N ASP A 174 -1.13 -16.34 3.97
CA ASP A 174 -0.81 -17.72 4.37
C ASP A 174 -0.90 -18.71 3.20
N GLY A 175 -1.77 -18.43 2.24
CA GLY A 175 -2.00 -19.26 1.06
C GLY A 175 -0.87 -19.14 0.03
N GLY A 176 0.00 -18.14 0.15
CA GLY A 176 1.11 -17.92 -0.78
C GLY A 176 0.60 -17.68 -2.22
N LYS A 177 -0.50 -16.96 -2.36
CA LYS A 177 -1.12 -16.64 -3.65
C LYS A 177 -1.84 -15.30 -3.65
N VAL A 178 -1.96 -14.71 -4.82
CA VAL A 178 -2.92 -13.65 -5.10
C VAL A 178 -4.01 -14.24 -5.97
N SER A 179 -5.27 -14.00 -5.63
CA SER A 179 -6.42 -14.51 -6.37
C SER A 179 -7.40 -13.38 -6.69
N GLU A 180 -8.07 -13.48 -7.83
CA GLU A 180 -9.11 -12.56 -8.24
C GLU A 180 -10.47 -13.24 -8.23
N TYR A 181 -11.48 -12.59 -7.67
CA TYR A 181 -12.82 -13.13 -7.49
C TYR A 181 -13.89 -12.23 -8.11
N ASP A 182 -14.98 -12.83 -8.58
CA ASP A 182 -16.21 -12.08 -8.86
C ASP A 182 -17.05 -11.84 -7.59
N ASP A 183 -18.19 -11.16 -7.74
CA ASP A 183 -19.12 -10.82 -6.66
C ASP A 183 -19.94 -12.00 -6.12
N HIS A 184 -19.70 -13.19 -6.65
CA HIS A 184 -20.24 -14.46 -6.16
C HIS A 184 -19.17 -15.35 -5.53
N GLY A 185 -17.92 -14.88 -5.43
CA GLY A 185 -16.81 -15.62 -4.82
C GLY A 185 -16.20 -16.68 -5.73
N ARG A 186 -16.49 -16.68 -7.03
CA ARG A 186 -15.80 -17.57 -7.97
C ARG A 186 -14.41 -17.03 -8.26
N GLU A 187 -13.39 -17.85 -8.05
CA GLU A 187 -12.01 -17.53 -8.43
C GLU A 187 -11.90 -17.46 -9.96
N LEU A 188 -11.58 -16.28 -10.48
CA LEU A 188 -11.43 -16.00 -11.91
C LEU A 188 -9.97 -16.18 -12.36
N TRP A 189 -9.03 -15.90 -11.46
CA TRP A 189 -7.60 -15.93 -11.73
C TRP A 189 -6.83 -16.13 -10.44
N THR A 190 -5.66 -16.78 -10.52
CA THR A 190 -4.74 -16.90 -9.39
C THR A 190 -3.28 -16.99 -9.85
N ALA A 191 -2.37 -16.47 -9.03
CA ALA A 191 -0.93 -16.63 -9.20
C ALA A 191 -0.23 -16.89 -7.86
N LYS A 192 0.78 -17.76 -7.88
CA LYS A 192 1.61 -18.05 -6.71
C LYS A 192 2.51 -16.86 -6.39
N PHE A 193 2.59 -16.51 -5.11
CA PHE A 193 3.47 -15.47 -4.61
C PHE A 193 3.75 -15.72 -3.12
N PRO A 194 5.00 -15.74 -2.65
CA PRO A 194 5.28 -16.05 -1.25
C PRO A 194 4.88 -14.89 -0.33
N GLY A 195 3.90 -15.10 0.54
CA GLY A 195 3.49 -14.14 1.56
C GLY A 195 3.09 -12.76 1.02
N PRO A 196 2.12 -12.66 0.10
CA PRO A 196 1.70 -11.39 -0.47
C PRO A 196 1.05 -10.53 0.64
N TRP A 197 1.52 -9.29 0.73
CA TRP A 197 0.92 -8.23 1.52
C TRP A 197 -0.19 -7.53 0.76
N SER A 198 0.10 -7.11 -0.47
CA SER A 198 -0.83 -6.36 -1.32
C SER A 198 -0.64 -6.71 -2.78
N ALA A 199 -1.70 -6.50 -3.56
CA ALA A 199 -1.66 -6.65 -4.99
C ALA A 199 -2.59 -5.63 -5.66
N SER A 200 -2.14 -5.06 -6.79
CA SER A 200 -2.94 -4.14 -7.61
C SER A 200 -2.85 -4.52 -9.07
N ARG A 201 -3.99 -4.40 -9.78
CA ARG A 201 -4.05 -4.62 -11.23
C ARG A 201 -3.59 -3.36 -11.95
N LEU A 202 -2.58 -3.49 -12.81
CA LEU A 202 -2.03 -2.39 -13.59
C LEU A 202 -2.83 -2.17 -14.90
N PRO A 203 -2.79 -0.96 -15.50
CA PRO A 203 -3.50 -0.66 -16.74
C PRO A 203 -3.11 -1.53 -17.94
N ASN A 204 -1.90 -2.09 -17.94
CA ASN A 204 -1.43 -3.02 -18.98
C ASN A 204 -1.94 -4.46 -18.78
N GLY A 205 -2.74 -4.72 -17.73
CA GLY A 205 -3.26 -6.05 -17.40
C GLY A 205 -2.33 -6.89 -16.53
N ASN A 206 -1.09 -6.45 -16.25
CA ASN A 206 -0.20 -7.11 -15.30
C ASN A 206 -0.66 -6.83 -13.86
N THR A 207 -0.11 -7.59 -12.91
CA THR A 207 -0.38 -7.43 -11.48
C THR A 207 0.90 -7.02 -10.77
N LEU A 208 0.87 -5.92 -10.03
CA LEU A 208 1.93 -5.53 -9.10
C LEU A 208 1.63 -6.17 -7.74
N VAL A 209 2.52 -7.01 -7.23
CA VAL A 209 2.36 -7.73 -5.97
C VAL A 209 3.53 -7.38 -5.04
N THR A 210 3.21 -7.03 -3.80
CA THR A 210 4.20 -6.80 -2.74
C THR A 210 4.16 -7.95 -1.73
N GLY A 211 5.32 -8.46 -1.34
CA GLY A 211 5.53 -9.20 -0.09
C GLY A 211 6.61 -8.52 0.75
N SER A 212 6.88 -9.04 1.94
CA SER A 212 7.78 -8.36 2.90
C SER A 212 9.19 -8.08 2.38
N LYS A 213 9.73 -8.93 1.50
CA LYS A 213 11.10 -8.83 0.97
C LYS A 213 11.19 -8.75 -0.54
N LEU A 214 10.07 -8.57 -1.25
CA LEU A 214 10.08 -8.34 -2.69
C LEU A 214 8.83 -7.60 -3.17
N VAL A 215 8.98 -6.79 -4.20
CA VAL A 215 7.85 -6.24 -4.98
C VAL A 215 8.05 -6.69 -6.42
N ARG A 216 7.00 -7.22 -7.04
CA ARG A 216 7.09 -7.84 -8.36
C ARG A 216 5.91 -7.45 -9.24
N GLU A 217 6.17 -7.10 -10.48
CA GLU A 217 5.15 -7.07 -11.52
C GLU A 217 5.14 -8.42 -12.24
N ILE A 218 3.97 -9.05 -12.29
CA ILE A 218 3.74 -10.33 -12.96
C ILE A 218 2.73 -10.20 -14.10
N THR A 219 2.92 -10.99 -15.16
CA THR A 219 1.93 -11.12 -16.24
C THR A 219 0.69 -11.87 -15.77
N SER A 220 -0.35 -11.93 -16.59
CA SER A 220 -1.52 -12.79 -16.36
C SER A 220 -1.19 -14.28 -16.31
N ALA A 221 -0.05 -14.70 -16.90
CA ALA A 221 0.44 -16.08 -16.79
C ALA A 221 1.26 -16.32 -15.50
N GLY A 222 1.56 -15.27 -14.73
CA GLY A 222 2.37 -15.34 -13.51
C GLY A 222 3.87 -15.13 -13.75
N ASP A 223 4.29 -14.81 -14.98
CA ASP A 223 5.70 -14.56 -15.30
C ASP A 223 6.17 -13.22 -14.73
N THR A 224 7.38 -13.18 -14.20
CA THR A 224 7.99 -11.95 -13.67
C THR A 224 8.47 -11.06 -14.81
N VAL A 225 8.03 -9.79 -14.84
CA VAL A 225 8.50 -8.80 -15.82
C VAL A 225 9.27 -7.64 -15.18
N TRP A 226 9.09 -7.42 -13.88
CA TRP A 226 9.85 -6.47 -13.09
C TRP A 226 9.87 -6.92 -11.63
N GLU A 227 10.97 -6.67 -10.93
CA GLU A 227 11.12 -7.01 -9.51
C GLU A 227 12.12 -6.09 -8.81
N ILE A 228 11.86 -5.77 -7.54
CA ILE A 228 12.84 -5.24 -6.60
C ILE A 228 12.89 -6.08 -5.33
N THR A 229 14.08 -6.16 -4.76
CA THR A 229 14.39 -6.82 -3.49
C THR A 229 15.25 -5.86 -2.63
N PRO A 230 15.47 -6.15 -1.33
CA PRO A 230 16.42 -5.38 -0.52
C PRO A 230 17.82 -5.26 -1.12
N ALA A 231 18.27 -6.25 -1.91
CA ALA A 231 19.58 -6.23 -2.56
C ALA A 231 19.68 -5.14 -3.65
N ASP A 232 18.56 -4.75 -4.26
CA ASP A 232 18.49 -3.63 -5.19
C ASP A 232 18.48 -2.27 -4.46
N LEU A 233 18.28 -2.26 -3.12
CA LEU A 233 18.05 -1.06 -2.30
C LEU A 233 18.93 -1.02 -1.02
N PRO A 234 20.28 -1.19 -1.12
CA PRO A 234 21.15 -1.46 0.03
C PRO A 234 21.13 -0.37 1.12
N ASP A 235 20.92 0.91 0.75
CA ASP A 235 21.04 2.05 1.68
C ASP A 235 19.70 2.49 2.30
N GLN A 236 18.63 1.73 2.03
CA GLN A 236 17.27 2.15 2.35
C GLN A 236 16.75 1.57 3.67
N GLY A 237 17.48 0.63 4.26
CA GLY A 237 17.11 0.01 5.52
C GLY A 237 15.84 -0.84 5.42
N ILE A 238 15.66 -1.58 4.33
CA ILE A 238 14.42 -2.33 4.06
C ILE A 238 14.11 -3.34 5.18
N ARG A 239 12.96 -3.17 5.83
CA ARG A 239 12.43 -4.02 6.90
C ARG A 239 11.32 -4.91 6.39
N SER A 240 10.22 -4.33 5.92
CA SER A 240 9.13 -5.08 5.30
C SER A 240 8.42 -4.21 4.29
N PHE A 241 8.45 -4.57 3.01
CA PHE A 241 7.59 -3.87 2.06
C PHE A 241 6.12 -4.19 2.36
N GLN A 242 5.27 -3.18 2.25
CA GLN A 242 3.82 -3.28 2.41
C GLN A 242 3.12 -2.74 1.15
N ILE A 243 2.15 -1.83 1.24
CA ILE A 243 1.42 -1.40 0.04
C ILE A 243 2.38 -0.74 -0.97
N SER A 244 2.30 -1.15 -2.23
CA SER A 244 3.00 -0.49 -3.34
C SER A 244 2.03 0.03 -4.39
N THR A 245 2.41 1.06 -5.13
CA THR A 245 1.56 1.70 -6.14
C THR A 245 2.40 2.15 -7.33
N ARG A 246 2.01 1.71 -8.53
CA ARG A 246 2.57 2.20 -9.79
C ARG A 246 2.00 3.58 -10.09
N LEU A 247 2.88 4.57 -10.21
CA LEU A 247 2.56 5.94 -10.58
C LEU A 247 2.39 6.10 -12.09
N ALA A 248 1.70 7.18 -12.50
CA ALA A 248 1.47 7.49 -13.91
C ALA A 248 2.75 7.69 -14.73
N ASN A 249 3.84 8.14 -14.09
CA ASN A 249 5.16 8.30 -14.71
C ASN A 249 5.94 6.97 -14.86
N GLY A 250 5.37 5.84 -14.40
CA GLY A 250 6.00 4.52 -14.44
C GLY A 250 6.82 4.17 -13.20
N ASN A 251 7.06 5.11 -12.28
CA ASN A 251 7.73 4.83 -11.01
C ASN A 251 6.81 4.03 -10.08
N THR A 252 7.39 3.36 -9.11
CA THR A 252 6.65 2.59 -8.10
C THR A 252 6.91 3.20 -6.73
N LEU A 253 5.84 3.64 -6.05
CA LEU A 253 5.88 3.94 -4.63
C LEU A 253 5.82 2.65 -3.83
N VAL A 254 6.66 2.54 -2.81
CA VAL A 254 6.76 1.33 -1.97
C VAL A 254 6.85 1.74 -0.51
N ASN A 255 5.88 1.33 0.29
CA ASN A 255 5.93 1.47 1.74
C ASN A 255 6.90 0.45 2.33
N ASN A 256 7.76 0.89 3.25
CA ASN A 256 8.70 0.07 4.00
C ASN A 256 8.39 0.20 5.49
N TRP A 257 7.64 -0.76 5.98
CA TRP A 257 7.13 -0.80 7.34
C TRP A 257 8.16 -1.30 8.34
N VAL A 258 8.14 -0.71 9.54
CA VAL A 258 8.95 -1.12 10.70
C VAL A 258 8.02 -1.60 11.81
N ASN A 259 8.30 -2.79 12.35
CA ASN A 259 7.52 -3.36 13.43
C ASN A 259 7.79 -2.64 14.76
N SER A 260 6.95 -1.66 15.12
CA SER A 260 7.09 -0.88 16.35
C SER A 260 6.89 -1.69 17.65
N TRP A 261 6.41 -2.93 17.58
CA TRP A 261 6.30 -3.84 18.72
C TRP A 261 7.62 -4.52 19.06
N SER A 262 8.50 -4.73 18.09
CA SER A 262 9.78 -5.43 18.26
C SER A 262 11.02 -4.59 17.98
N GLU A 263 10.88 -3.43 17.32
CA GLU A 263 11.97 -2.53 16.97
C GLU A 263 11.70 -1.10 17.48
N THR A 264 12.70 -0.52 18.13
CA THR A 264 12.75 0.93 18.41
C THR A 264 13.63 1.59 17.35
N VAL A 265 13.09 2.54 16.60
CA VAL A 265 13.82 3.24 15.55
C VAL A 265 14.71 4.33 16.15
N ASP A 266 16.01 4.29 15.87
CA ASP A 266 16.91 5.42 16.08
C ASP A 266 16.73 6.43 14.95
N PRO A 267 16.24 7.66 15.22
CA PRO A 267 16.03 8.65 14.18
C PRO A 267 17.31 9.08 13.45
N ALA A 268 18.52 8.78 13.94
CA ALA A 268 19.78 9.08 13.26
C ALA A 268 20.12 8.07 12.15
N THR A 269 19.59 6.86 12.25
CA THR A 269 19.86 5.75 11.32
C THR A 269 18.58 5.15 10.75
N ALA A 270 17.48 5.90 10.84
CA ALA A 270 16.16 5.42 10.52
C ALA A 270 16.00 4.96 9.06
N PRO A 271 15.26 3.88 8.83
CA PRO A 271 14.99 3.40 7.49
C PRO A 271 14.10 4.39 6.72
N ALA A 272 14.13 4.31 5.38
CA ALA A 272 13.11 4.99 4.58
C ALA A 272 11.73 4.40 4.91
N GLN A 273 10.73 5.25 5.16
CA GLN A 273 9.33 4.82 5.33
C GLN A 273 8.67 4.54 3.98
N VAL A 274 8.98 5.35 2.98
CA VAL A 274 8.47 5.20 1.62
C VAL A 274 9.58 5.46 0.62
N LEU A 275 9.56 4.74 -0.49
CA LEU A 275 10.48 4.90 -1.61
C LEU A 275 9.71 5.15 -2.89
N GLU A 276 10.19 6.06 -3.75
CA GLU A 276 9.80 6.14 -5.16
C GLU A 276 10.93 5.55 -6.01
N VAL A 277 10.64 4.46 -6.71
CA VAL A 277 11.62 3.69 -7.47
C VAL A 277 11.25 3.70 -8.96
N THR A 278 12.21 4.00 -9.82
CA THR A 278 12.02 4.01 -11.28
C THR A 278 11.96 2.58 -11.86
N PRO A 279 11.54 2.42 -13.13
CA PRO A 279 11.58 1.12 -13.80
C PRO A 279 12.99 0.49 -13.86
N ASP A 280 14.04 1.31 -13.95
CA ASP A 280 15.44 0.88 -13.88
C ASP A 280 15.97 0.72 -12.43
N LYS A 281 15.06 0.60 -11.46
CA LYS A 281 15.31 0.33 -10.03
C LYS A 281 16.11 1.40 -9.29
N LYS A 282 16.13 2.64 -9.79
CA LYS A 282 16.76 3.76 -9.09
C LYS A 282 15.78 4.39 -8.12
N VAL A 283 16.24 4.59 -6.89
CA VAL A 283 15.49 5.38 -5.90
C VAL A 283 15.61 6.85 -6.30
N VAL A 284 14.48 7.51 -6.55
CA VAL A 284 14.43 8.93 -6.93
C VAL A 284 13.81 9.81 -5.85
N TRP A 285 13.18 9.20 -4.85
CA TRP A 285 12.71 9.86 -3.64
C TRP A 285 12.57 8.89 -2.48
N THR A 286 12.75 9.41 -1.26
CA THR A 286 12.47 8.68 -0.03
C THR A 286 11.77 9.57 1.00
N LEU A 287 10.88 9.00 1.80
CA LEU A 287 10.32 9.66 2.98
C LEU A 287 11.05 9.15 4.24
N LYS A 288 11.60 10.07 5.04
CA LYS A 288 12.22 9.81 6.35
C LYS A 288 11.72 10.80 7.42
N ALA A 289 10.46 10.65 7.79
CA ALA A 289 9.72 11.45 8.75
C ALA A 289 9.65 10.76 10.13
N TRP A 290 10.78 10.71 10.83
CA TRP A 290 10.95 10.06 12.15
C TRP A 290 11.24 11.05 13.28
N ARG A 291 11.10 12.36 13.05
CA ARG A 291 11.48 13.43 13.98
C ARG A 291 10.54 14.61 13.86
N ASP A 292 10.39 15.35 14.95
CA ASP A 292 9.68 16.63 14.90
C ASP A 292 10.35 17.60 13.89
N PRO A 293 9.56 18.40 13.15
CA PRO A 293 8.10 18.57 13.29
C PRO A 293 7.25 17.54 12.54
N LEU A 294 7.84 16.57 11.85
CA LEU A 294 7.14 15.57 11.04
C LEU A 294 7.55 14.15 11.44
N ASN A 295 6.89 13.62 12.47
CA ASN A 295 7.06 12.25 12.94
C ASN A 295 5.81 11.44 12.62
N LEU A 296 5.88 10.62 11.58
CA LEU A 296 4.72 9.89 11.05
C LEU A 296 4.65 8.44 11.53
N GLY A 297 5.72 7.93 12.17
CA GLY A 297 5.81 6.54 12.59
C GLY A 297 6.01 5.56 11.41
N PRO A 298 5.68 4.26 11.60
CA PRO A 298 5.76 3.23 10.56
C PRO A 298 4.84 3.49 9.37
N SER A 299 5.18 2.94 8.19
CA SER A 299 4.47 3.16 6.92
C SER A 299 3.81 1.91 6.40
N THR A 300 2.49 1.91 6.26
CA THR A 300 1.74 0.83 5.60
C THR A 300 1.11 1.28 4.31
N THR A 301 0.53 2.47 4.30
CA THR A 301 -0.11 3.09 3.16
C THR A 301 0.32 4.54 3.04
N LEU A 302 0.68 4.94 1.81
CA LEU A 302 0.85 6.33 1.42
C LEU A 302 0.05 6.51 0.14
N GLN A 303 -0.92 7.42 0.19
CA GLN A 303 -1.83 7.72 -0.89
C GLN A 303 -1.55 9.13 -1.43
N LEU A 304 -1.14 9.20 -2.69
CA LEU A 304 -1.04 10.48 -3.41
C LEU A 304 -2.44 11.00 -3.81
N PRO A 305 -2.63 12.32 -3.97
CA PRO A 305 -3.91 12.94 -4.35
C PRO A 305 -4.53 12.40 -5.64
N ASP A 306 -3.72 11.99 -6.60
CA ASP A 306 -4.12 11.44 -7.90
C ASP A 306 -4.26 9.91 -7.90
N SER A 307 -4.14 9.27 -6.73
CA SER A 307 -4.26 7.83 -6.58
C SER A 307 -5.62 7.31 -7.07
N THR A 308 -5.60 6.24 -7.85
CA THR A 308 -6.80 5.53 -8.30
C THR A 308 -7.59 4.90 -7.16
N ARG A 309 -6.93 4.62 -6.02
CA ARG A 309 -7.57 4.07 -4.81
C ARG A 309 -8.60 5.01 -4.19
N ALA A 310 -8.57 6.32 -4.53
CA ALA A 310 -9.52 7.31 -4.03
C ALA A 310 -10.89 7.28 -4.75
N LYS A 311 -11.05 6.41 -5.77
CA LYS A 311 -12.25 6.36 -6.62
C LYS A 311 -13.29 5.40 -6.04
N TYR A 312 -14.54 5.68 -6.39
CA TYR A 312 -15.64 4.75 -6.12
C TYR A 312 -15.59 3.65 -7.16
N ASP A 313 -15.12 2.49 -6.73
CA ASP A 313 -15.12 1.31 -7.56
C ASP A 313 -16.44 0.55 -7.43
N LYS A 314 -16.72 -0.27 -8.43
CA LYS A 314 -17.86 -1.18 -8.48
C LYS A 314 -17.40 -2.58 -8.07
N PHE A 315 -18.32 -3.43 -7.67
CA PHE A 315 -18.05 -4.85 -7.46
C PHE A 315 -19.21 -5.68 -8.00
N GLY A 316 -19.00 -6.32 -9.16
CA GLY A 316 -20.05 -7.00 -9.91
C GLY A 316 -21.30 -6.14 -10.09
N GLY A 317 -22.43 -6.60 -9.57
CA GLY A 317 -23.71 -5.87 -9.60
C GLY A 317 -23.83 -4.70 -8.61
N PHE A 318 -22.87 -4.53 -7.70
CA PHE A 318 -22.87 -3.44 -6.72
C PHE A 318 -22.20 -2.18 -7.30
N HIS A 319 -23.00 -1.13 -7.46
CA HIS A 319 -22.58 0.22 -7.84
C HIS A 319 -23.56 1.26 -7.25
N ASP A 320 -23.23 2.54 -7.36
CA ASP A 320 -24.15 3.65 -7.04
C ASP A 320 -25.27 3.80 -8.09
#